data_AF-A0A3P7KIH7-F1
#
_entry.id   AF-A0A3P7KIH7-F1
#
_cell.length_a   1.000
_cell.length_b   1.000
_cell.length_c   1.000
_cell.angle_alpha   90.00
_cell.angle_beta   90.00
_cell.angle_gamma   90.00
#
_symmetry.space_group_name_H-M   'P 1'
#
loop_
_entity.id
_entity.type
_entity.pdbx_description
1 polymer ?
#
loop_
_entity_poly.entity_id
_entity_poly.type
_entity_poly.pdbx_seq_one_letter_code
_entity_poly.pdbx_strand_id
1 'polypeptide(L)'
;MSEESGNELYQHWVDQAFSSLMAAIATERLPKLSEAEKERHYKCAKKADDVRMHAKCVSMLIEAHAEQAKQIRWAKLLGKRRIADRG
;
A
#
# COMPACT_ATOMS: atom_id res chain seq x y z
N MET A 1 21.03 -13.61 30.46
CA MET A 1 20.06 -12.81 29.66
C MET A 1 18.79 -12.71 30.48
N SER A 2 18.30 -11.51 30.75
CA SER A 2 16.98 -11.34 31.40
C SER A 2 15.88 -11.61 30.39
N GLU A 3 14.74 -12.14 30.82
CA GLU A 3 13.59 -12.40 29.93
C GLU A 3 13.15 -11.14 29.17
N GLU A 4 13.24 -9.97 29.82
CA GLU A 4 12.99 -8.64 29.24
C GLU A 4 13.87 -8.35 28.03
N SER A 5 15.19 -8.58 28.14
CA SER A 5 16.13 -8.42 27.01
C SER A 5 15.86 -9.37 25.84
N GLY A 6 15.32 -10.56 26.13
CA GLY A 6 14.92 -11.52 25.10
C GLY A 6 13.66 -11.07 24.36
N ASN A 7 12.68 -10.52 25.08
CA ASN A 7 11.43 -10.05 24.50
C ASN A 7 11.62 -8.81 23.61
N GLU A 8 12.46 -7.86 24.04
CA GLU A 8 12.82 -6.69 23.22
C GLU A 8 13.49 -7.12 21.91
N LEU A 9 14.46 -8.03 21.99
CA LEU A 9 15.14 -8.55 20.81
C LEU A 9 14.16 -9.24 19.86
N TYR A 10 13.27 -10.08 20.38
CA TYR A 10 12.23 -10.73 19.59
C TYR A 10 11.35 -9.70 18.88
N GLN A 11 10.88 -8.68 19.59
CA GLN A 11 10.04 -7.65 19.00
C GLN A 11 10.75 -6.87 17.90
N HIS A 12 12.04 -6.56 18.08
CA HIS A 12 12.84 -5.93 17.03
C HIS A 12 12.93 -6.77 15.75
N TRP A 13 13.14 -8.08 15.86
CA TRP A 13 13.17 -8.97 14.70
C TRP A 13 11.82 -9.07 13.99
N VAL A 14 10.74 -9.16 14.76
CA VAL A 14 9.37 -9.15 14.23
C VAL A 14 9.10 -7.84 13.49
N ASP A 15 9.44 -6.70 14.09
CA ASP A 15 9.23 -5.38 13.50
C ASP A 15 10.02 -5.19 12.19
N GLN A 16 11.25 -5.69 12.12
CA GLN A 16 12.07 -5.67 10.90
C GLN A 16 11.48 -6.56 9.79
N ALA A 17 10.99 -7.76 10.13
CA ALA A 17 10.38 -8.66 9.18
C ALA A 17 9.11 -8.03 8.57
N PHE A 18 8.24 -7.44 9.39
CA PHE A 18 7.05 -6.74 8.90
C PHE A 18 7.40 -5.51 8.08
N SER A 19 8.39 -4.72 8.51
CA SER A 19 8.86 -3.55 7.73
C SER A 19 9.33 -3.95 6.33
N SER A 20 10.06 -5.06 6.22
CA SER A 20 10.51 -5.60 4.93
C SER A 20 9.35 -6.06 4.06
N LEU A 21 8.37 -6.77 4.62
CA LEU A 21 7.17 -7.20 3.91
C LEU A 21 6.36 -5.99 3.40
N MET A 22 6.16 -4.98 4.24
CA MET A 22 5.46 -3.74 3.89
C MET A 22 6.17 -2.99 2.76
N ALA A 23 7.49 -2.90 2.78
CA ALA A 23 8.28 -2.30 1.71
C ALA A 23 8.13 -3.07 0.38
N ALA A 24 8.08 -4.40 0.42
CA ALA A 24 7.86 -5.23 -0.77
C ALA A 24 6.47 -4.99 -1.38
N ILE A 25 5.42 -4.94 -0.54
CA ILE A 25 4.06 -4.61 -0.99
C ILE A 25 4.03 -3.20 -1.61
N ALA A 26 4.64 -2.21 -0.95
CA ALA A 26 4.68 -0.85 -1.48
C ALA A 26 5.36 -0.78 -2.85
N THR A 27 6.50 -1.46 -3.00
CA THR A 27 7.25 -1.56 -4.26
C THR A 27 6.42 -2.17 -5.39
N GLU A 28 5.62 -3.20 -5.09
CA GLU A 28 4.75 -3.87 -6.07
C GLU A 28 3.56 -3.00 -6.52
N ARG A 29 3.05 -2.14 -5.64
CA ARG A 29 1.80 -1.38 -5.85
C ARG A 29 2.02 0.04 -6.36
N LEU A 30 3.04 0.74 -5.88
CA LEU A 30 3.31 2.14 -6.25
C LEU A 30 3.34 2.38 -7.77
N PRO A 31 3.97 1.53 -8.62
CA PRO A 31 3.99 1.77 -10.06
C PRO A 31 2.62 1.76 -10.74
N LYS A 32 1.62 1.14 -10.11
CA LYS A 32 0.25 0.98 -10.64
C LYS A 32 -0.67 2.14 -10.23
N LEU A 33 -0.16 3.07 -9.44
CA LEU A 33 -0.91 4.20 -8.89
C LEU A 33 -0.63 5.51 -9.62
N SER A 34 -1.55 6.47 -9.49
CA SER A 34 -1.32 7.85 -9.92
C SER A 34 -0.17 8.52 -9.13
N GLU A 35 0.47 9.54 -9.71
CA GLU A 35 1.53 10.31 -9.03
C GLU A 35 1.04 10.94 -7.71
N ALA A 36 -0.22 11.37 -7.65
CA ALA A 36 -0.81 11.93 -6.43
C ALA A 36 -0.88 10.89 -5.30
N GLU A 37 -1.27 9.65 -5.60
CA GLU A 37 -1.32 8.57 -4.61
C GLU A 37 0.09 8.10 -4.20
N LYS A 38 1.06 8.11 -5.14
CA LYS A 38 2.47 7.89 -4.81
C LYS A 38 2.97 8.94 -3.82
N GLU A 39 2.77 10.21 -4.11
CA GLU A 39 3.18 11.32 -3.23
C GLU A 39 2.51 11.22 -1.85
N ARG A 40 1.22 10.87 -1.81
CA ARG A 40 0.49 10.65 -0.56
C ARG A 40 1.13 9.54 0.27
N HIS A 41 1.48 8.40 -0.34
CA HIS A 41 2.16 7.32 0.35
C HIS A 41 3.53 7.75 0.86
N TYR A 42 4.35 8.44 0.06
CA TYR A 42 5.66 8.94 0.49
C TYR A 42 5.54 9.89 1.69
N LYS A 43 4.59 10.82 1.68
CA LYS A 43 4.34 11.73 2.82
C LYS A 43 3.89 10.99 4.07
N CYS A 44 3.10 9.92 3.92
CA CYS A 44 2.69 9.07 5.04
C CYS A 44 3.90 8.31 5.62
N ALA A 45 4.62 7.58 4.77
CA ALA A 45 5.76 6.76 5.17
C ALA A 45 6.89 7.59 5.80
N LYS A 46 7.11 8.82 5.33
CA LYS A 46 8.11 9.74 5.89
C LYS A 46 7.81 10.15 7.35
N LYS A 47 6.55 10.08 7.78
CA LYS A 47 6.09 10.45 9.13
C LYS A 47 5.84 9.25 10.03
N ALA A 48 6.07 8.03 9.53
CA ALA A 48 5.80 6.81 10.28
C ALA A 48 7.04 6.43 11.08
N ASP A 49 6.92 6.43 12.41
CA ASP A 49 8.03 6.11 13.32
C ASP A 49 7.95 4.67 13.87
N ASP A 50 6.83 3.99 13.67
CA ASP A 50 6.65 2.59 14.09
C ASP A 50 5.97 1.73 13.01
N VAL A 51 6.05 0.41 13.20
CA VAL A 51 5.49 -0.60 12.29
C VAL A 51 3.99 -0.42 12.10
N ARG A 52 3.26 0.04 13.12
CA ARG A 52 1.80 0.25 13.04
C ARG A 52 1.47 1.44 12.15
N MET A 53 2.24 2.52 12.23
CA MET A 53 2.12 3.67 11.35
C MET A 53 2.45 3.29 9.91
N HIS A 54 3.52 2.52 9.68
CA HIS A 54 3.85 2.00 8.36
C HIS A 54 2.72 1.10 7.81
N ALA A 55 2.11 0.25 8.64
CA ALA A 55 0.99 -0.59 8.23
C ALA A 55 -0.22 0.23 7.76
N LYS A 56 -0.52 1.35 8.44
CA LYS A 56 -1.58 2.28 8.00
C LYS A 56 -1.26 2.87 6.61
N CYS A 57 -0.01 3.31 6.39
CA CYS A 57 0.40 3.85 5.09
C CYS A 57 0.28 2.83 3.96
N VAL A 58 0.59 1.56 4.22
CA VAL A 58 0.43 0.47 3.24
C VAL A 58 -1.03 0.09 3.05
N SER A 59 -1.86 0.08 4.09
CA SER A 59 -3.31 -0.17 3.96
C SER A 59 -3.96 0.86 3.03
N MET A 60 -3.67 2.14 3.24
CA MET A 60 -4.15 3.24 2.38
C MET A 60 -3.68 3.06 0.91
N LEU A 61 -2.45 2.60 0.71
CA LEU A 61 -1.91 2.31 -0.63
C LEU A 61 -2.68 1.17 -1.32
N ILE A 62 -3.00 0.10 -0.58
CA ILE A 62 -3.77 -1.04 -1.09
C ILE A 62 -5.18 -0.61 -1.48
N GLU A 63 -5.84 0.19 -0.65
CA GLU A 63 -7.17 0.74 -0.92
C GLU A 63 -7.17 1.63 -2.16
N ALA A 64 -6.20 2.55 -2.28
CA ALA A 64 -6.03 3.40 -3.45
C ALA A 64 -5.84 2.57 -4.73
N HIS A 65 -5.04 1.51 -4.65
CA HIS A 65 -4.80 0.62 -5.78
C HIS A 65 -6.08 -0.12 -6.20
N ALA A 66 -6.86 -0.60 -5.23
CA ALA A 66 -8.14 -1.25 -5.50
C ALA A 66 -9.13 -0.29 -6.15
N GLU A 67 -9.20 0.96 -5.69
CA GLU A 67 -10.11 1.96 -6.24
C GLU A 67 -9.72 2.37 -7.67
N GLN A 68 -8.43 2.61 -7.93
CA GLN A 68 -7.97 2.91 -9.28
C GLN A 68 -8.21 1.75 -10.25
N ALA A 69 -8.00 0.51 -9.79
CA ALA A 69 -8.32 -0.68 -10.58
C ALA A 69 -9.83 -0.76 -10.92
N LYS A 70 -10.72 -0.43 -9.96
CA LYS A 70 -12.15 -0.32 -10.24
C LYS A 70 -12.41 0.77 -11.29
N GLN A 71 -11.90 1.98 -11.10
CA GLN A 71 -12.13 3.09 -12.05
C GLN A 71 -11.71 2.73 -13.48
N ILE A 72 -10.53 2.12 -13.65
CA ILE A 72 -10.05 1.64 -14.95
C ILE A 72 -11.02 0.60 -15.54
N ARG A 73 -11.50 -0.34 -14.72
CA ARG A 73 -12.48 -1.35 -15.16
C ARG A 73 -13.80 -0.70 -15.61
N TRP A 74 -14.32 0.24 -14.82
CA TRP A 74 -15.56 0.97 -15.13
C TRP A 74 -15.41 1.80 -16.40
N ALA A 75 -14.31 2.52 -16.59
CA ALA A 75 -14.03 3.28 -17.80
C ALA A 75 -14.03 2.37 -19.05
N LYS A 76 -13.43 1.18 -18.96
CA LYS A 76 -13.46 0.17 -20.04
C LYS A 76 -14.88 -0.31 -20.33
N LEU A 77 -15.68 -0.60 -19.30
CA LEU A 77 -17.07 -1.06 -19.47
C LEU A 77 -17.96 0.01 -20.10
N LEU A 78 -17.85 1.26 -19.64
CA LEU A 78 -18.60 2.39 -20.21
C LEU A 78 -18.17 2.68 -21.66
N GLY A 79 -16.87 2.55 -21.96
CA GLY A 79 -16.36 2.65 -23.34
C GLY A 79 -16.93 1.55 -24.25
N LYS A 80 -16.95 0.30 -23.79
CA LYS A 80 -17.57 -0.82 -24.51
C LYS A 80 -19.06 -0.60 -24.75
N ARG A 81 -19.81 -0.12 -23.75
CA ARG A 81 -21.24 0.20 -23.88
C ARG A 81 -21.47 1.26 -24.96
N ARG A 82 -20.68 2.34 -24.96
CA ARG A 82 -20.76 3.40 -25.99
C ARG A 82 -20.51 2.89 -27.42
N ILE A 83 -19.61 1.91 -27.60
CA ILE A 83 -19.35 1.30 -28.92
C ILE A 83 -20.53 0.41 -29.34
N ALA A 84 -21.10 -0.36 -28.42
CA ALA A 84 -22.26 -1.20 -28.69
C ALA A 84 -23.51 -0.39 -29.05
N ASP A 85 -23.75 0.77 -28.41
CA ASP A 85 -24.89 1.65 -28.72
C ASP A 85 -24.78 2.39 -30.07
N ARG A 86 -23.63 2.30 -30.76
CA ARG A 86 -23.36 2.97 -32.06
C ARG A 86 -23.48 2.05 -33.26
N GLY A 87 -23.64 0.74 -33.07
CA GLY A 87 -23.80 -0.26 -34.13
C GLY A 87 -25.24 -0.74 -34.21
#